data_AF-A0AB36YJ11-F1
#
_entry.id   AF-A0AB36YJ11-F1
#
_cell.length_a   1.000
_cell.length_b   1.000
_cell.length_c   1.000
_cell.angle_alpha   90.00
_cell.angle_beta   90.00
_cell.angle_gamma   90.00
#
_symmetry.space_group_name_H-M   'P 1'
#
loop_
_entity.id
_entity.type
_entity.pdbx_description
1 polymer ?
#
loop_
_entity_poly.entity_id
_entity_poly.type
_entity_poly.pdbx_seq_one_letter_code
_entity_poly.pdbx_strand_id
1 'polypeptide(L)'
;VMTIEEAYRQIAHNITFLVHVTLVDDTWRGGTRTRHITEIRQLTGALENGRPVTHLTYAAPTPTSPGVFHPDPALVAELSHYEPEVT
;
A
#
# COMPACT_ATOMS: atom_id res chain seq x y z
N VAL A 1 -20.65 8.03 20.41
CA VAL A 1 -20.52 6.98 19.37
C VAL A 1 -19.84 7.61 18.17
N MET A 2 -18.83 6.98 17.59
CA MET A 2 -18.12 7.50 16.40
C MET A 2 -18.98 7.29 15.15
N THR A 3 -19.18 8.33 14.33
CA THR A 3 -19.87 8.18 13.05
C THR A 3 -18.95 7.61 11.98
N ILE A 4 -19.52 7.18 10.86
CA ILE A 4 -18.75 6.70 9.70
C ILE A 4 -17.88 7.83 9.11
N GLU A 5 -18.37 9.07 9.11
CA GLU A 5 -17.60 10.21 8.59
C GLU A 5 -16.38 10.51 9.45
N GLU A 6 -16.54 10.52 10.79
CA GLU A 6 -15.39 10.65 11.68
C GLU A 6 -14.42 9.48 11.49
N ALA A 7 -14.91 8.25 11.31
CA ALA A 7 -14.06 7.09 11.07
C ALA A 7 -13.21 7.26 9.79
N TYR A 8 -13.80 7.72 8.68
CA TYR A 8 -13.05 7.96 7.45
C TYR A 8 -12.04 9.11 7.59
N ARG A 9 -12.38 10.16 8.34
CA ARG A 9 -11.43 11.24 8.65
C ARG A 9 -10.26 10.73 9.48
N GLN A 10 -10.51 9.87 10.46
CA GLN A 10 -9.45 9.24 11.24
C GLN A 10 -8.56 8.35 10.38
N ILE A 11 -9.14 7.59 9.44
CA ILE A 11 -8.37 6.78 8.48
C ILE A 11 -7.49 7.68 7.60
N ALA A 12 -8.06 8.73 7.01
CA ALA A 12 -7.33 9.61 6.11
C ALA A 12 -6.12 10.27 6.80
N HIS A 13 -6.26 10.69 8.06
CA HIS A 13 -5.21 11.45 8.75
C HIS A 13 -4.21 10.61 9.55
N ASN A 14 -4.56 9.39 9.96
CA ASN A 14 -3.72 8.60 10.88
C ASN A 14 -3.23 7.28 10.31
N ILE A 15 -3.70 6.87 9.13
CA ILE A 15 -3.19 5.68 8.44
C ILE A 15 -2.39 6.15 7.25
N THR A 16 -1.11 5.79 7.18
CA THR A 16 -0.24 6.17 6.05
C THR A 16 -0.46 5.25 4.84
N PHE A 17 -0.56 3.94 5.07
CA PHE A 17 -0.63 2.95 4.00
C PHE A 17 -1.77 1.94 4.19
N LEU A 18 -2.38 1.58 3.08
CA LEU A 18 -3.15 0.34 2.91
C LEU A 18 -2.29 -0.64 2.13
N VAL A 19 -1.98 -1.77 2.75
CA VAL A 19 -1.13 -2.82 2.16
C VAL A 19 -1.99 -4.03 1.86
N HIS A 20 -2.19 -4.32 0.57
CA HIS A 20 -2.89 -5.52 0.15
C HIS A 20 -1.90 -6.69 0.07
N VAL A 21 -2.19 -7.73 0.83
CA VAL A 21 -1.37 -8.94 0.94
C VAL A 21 -2.17 -10.14 0.45
N THR A 22 -1.63 -10.84 -0.53
CA THR A 22 -2.17 -12.14 -0.97
C THR A 22 -1.39 -13.27 -0.29
N LEU A 23 -2.12 -14.25 0.23
CA LEU A 23 -1.57 -15.46 0.80
C LEU A 23 -1.75 -16.60 -0.19
N VAL A 24 -0.65 -17.21 -0.61
CA VAL A 24 -0.63 -18.43 -1.41
C VAL A 24 -0.32 -19.58 -0.47
N ASP A 25 -1.25 -20.52 -0.34
CA ASP A 25 -1.10 -21.69 0.54
C ASP A 25 -0.93 -22.97 -0.28
N ASP A 26 0.32 -23.39 -0.41
CA ASP A 26 0.68 -24.63 -1.11
C ASP A 26 0.96 -25.79 -0.15
N THR A 27 0.64 -25.64 1.15
CA THR A 27 0.96 -26.66 2.16
C THR A 27 0.28 -28.00 1.90
N TRP A 28 -0.91 -28.01 1.31
CA TRP A 28 -1.63 -29.23 0.95
C TRP A 28 -0.91 -30.10 -0.10
N ARG A 29 -0.05 -29.49 -0.92
CA ARG A 29 0.76 -30.18 -1.95
C ARG A 29 2.24 -30.32 -1.57
N GLY A 30 2.55 -30.17 -0.28
CA GLY A 30 3.92 -30.23 0.25
C GLY A 30 4.75 -28.97 0.01
N GLY A 31 4.14 -27.88 -0.47
CA GLY A 31 4.78 -26.58 -0.61
C GLY A 31 4.75 -25.74 0.66
N THR A 32 5.10 -24.46 0.54
CA THR A 32 5.09 -23.49 1.64
C THR A 32 3.91 -22.53 1.55
N ARG A 33 3.58 -21.90 2.67
CA ARG A 33 2.64 -20.77 2.69
C ARG A 33 3.43 -19.47 2.53
N THR A 34 3.16 -18.73 1.46
CA THR A 34 3.88 -17.48 1.14
C THR A 34 2.91 -16.31 1.12
N ARG A 35 3.37 -15.15 1.60
CA ARG A 35 2.61 -13.90 1.55
C ARG A 35 3.30 -12.94 0.60
N HIS A 36 2.53 -12.35 -0.30
CA HIS A 36 3.00 -11.40 -1.30
C HIS A 36 2.26 -10.09 -1.14
N ILE A 37 3.00 -8.98 -1.07
CA ILE A 37 2.40 -7.66 -1.21
C ILE A 37 2.07 -7.48 -2.69
N THR A 38 0.80 -7.24 -3.00
CA THR A 38 0.38 -7.04 -4.39
C THR A 38 0.05 -5.59 -4.69
N GLU A 39 -0.31 -4.79 -3.69
CA GLU A 39 -0.63 -3.38 -3.85
C GLU A 39 -0.33 -2.62 -2.55
N ILE A 40 0.24 -1.42 -2.67
CA ILE A 40 0.34 -0.45 -1.58
C ILE A 40 -0.29 0.85 -2.07
N ARG A 41 -1.28 1.33 -1.32
CA ARG A 41 -1.83 2.67 -1.48
C ARG A 41 -1.49 3.55 -0.32
N GLN A 42 -0.99 4.74 -0.61
CA GLN A 42 -0.76 5.78 0.37
C GLN A 42 -2.04 6.60 0.56
N LEU A 43 -2.41 6.86 1.80
CA LEU A 43 -3.44 7.85 2.11
C LEU A 43 -2.84 9.23 2.02
N THR A 44 -3.54 10.13 1.33
CA THR A 44 -3.05 11.49 1.08
C THR A 44 -3.39 12.48 2.20
N GLY A 45 -4.13 12.06 3.23
CA GLY A 45 -4.74 12.96 4.20
C GLY A 45 -6.04 13.63 3.72
N ALA A 46 -6.31 13.63 2.41
CA ALA A 46 -7.49 14.27 1.85
C ALA A 46 -8.74 13.37 1.89
N LEU A 47 -9.91 14.01 1.86
CA LEU A 47 -11.22 13.39 1.69
C LEU A 47 -11.88 13.94 0.42
N GLU A 48 -12.48 13.06 -0.37
CA GLU A 48 -13.30 13.41 -1.53
C GLU A 48 -14.63 12.66 -1.44
N ASN A 49 -15.76 13.39 -1.55
CA ASN A 49 -17.10 12.83 -1.37
C ASN A 49 -17.25 11.97 -0.10
N GLY A 50 -16.61 12.40 1.00
CA GLY A 50 -16.63 11.71 2.29
C GLY A 50 -15.75 10.44 2.35
N ARG A 51 -14.92 10.18 1.34
CA ARG A 51 -14.03 9.01 1.29
C ARG A 51 -12.56 9.41 1.28
N PRO A 52 -11.67 8.66 1.95
CA PRO A 52 -10.24 8.95 1.92
C PRO A 52 -9.68 8.84 0.50
N VAL A 53 -8.89 9.84 0.10
CA VAL A 53 -8.19 9.85 -1.18
C VAL A 53 -6.89 9.08 -1.05
N THR A 54 -6.63 8.19 -2.01
CA THR A 54 -5.44 7.34 -2.04
C THR A 54 -4.60 7.59 -3.28
N HIS A 55 -3.30 7.41 -3.15
CA HIS A 55 -2.32 7.37 -4.23
C HIS A 55 -1.80 5.94 -4.40
N LEU A 56 -1.68 5.46 -5.64
CA LEU A 56 -1.12 4.14 -5.91
C LEU A 56 0.40 4.21 -5.89
N THR A 57 1.01 3.80 -4.78
CA THR A 57 2.45 3.82 -4.57
C THR A 57 3.13 2.62 -5.21
N TYR A 58 2.56 1.42 -5.04
CA TYR A 58 3.12 0.19 -5.55
C TYR A 58 2.04 -0.76 -6.04
N ALA A 59 2.31 -1.43 -7.16
CA ALA A 59 1.55 -2.59 -7.61
C ALA A 59 2.53 -3.65 -8.10
N ALA A 60 2.35 -4.89 -7.65
CA ALA A 60 3.15 -6.02 -8.12
C ALA A 60 2.86 -6.29 -9.60
N PRO A 61 3.87 -6.74 -10.39
CA PRO A 61 3.64 -7.17 -11.76
C PRO A 61 2.67 -8.35 -11.80
N THR A 62 1.84 -8.39 -12.85
CA THR A 62 0.98 -9.54 -13.18
C THR A 62 1.41 -10.09 -14.54
N PRO A 63 0.90 -11.27 -14.97
CA PRO A 63 1.19 -11.79 -16.30
C PRO A 63 0.81 -10.84 -17.45
N THR A 64 -0.11 -9.89 -17.21
CA THR A 64 -0.63 -8.98 -18.23
C THR A 64 -0.26 -7.52 -18.00
N SER A 65 0.34 -7.18 -16.86
CA SER A 65 0.59 -5.79 -16.47
C SER A 65 1.96 -5.64 -15.81
N PRO A 66 2.76 -4.63 -16.17
CA PRO A 66 4.03 -4.37 -15.51
C PRO A 66 3.80 -3.94 -14.06
N GLY A 67 4.82 -4.15 -13.22
CA GLY A 67 4.83 -3.62 -11.86
C GLY A 67 4.93 -2.10 -11.86
N VAL A 68 4.40 -1.48 -10.82
CA VAL A 68 4.41 -0.03 -10.61
C VAL A 68 5.09 0.27 -9.29
N PHE A 69 5.97 1.26 -9.29
CA PHE A 69 6.52 1.85 -8.06
C PHE A 69 6.65 3.36 -8.25
N HIS A 70 5.61 4.10 -7.86
CA HIS A 70 5.50 5.55 -8.00
C HIS A 70 5.09 6.21 -6.67
N PRO A 71 5.94 6.18 -5.62
CA PRO A 71 5.72 6.99 -4.43
C PRO A 71 5.59 8.49 -4.76
N ASP A 72 4.89 9.23 -3.91
CA ASP A 72 4.88 10.70 -4.02
C ASP A 72 6.25 11.29 -3.63
N PRO A 73 6.54 12.56 -3.97
CA PRO A 73 7.85 13.15 -3.70
C PRO A 73 8.27 13.18 -2.22
N ALA A 74 7.31 13.31 -1.30
CA ALA A 74 7.61 13.32 0.13
C ALA A 74 8.01 11.93 0.60
N LEU A 75 7.28 10.90 0.17
CA LEU A 75 7.62 9.52 0.45
C LEU A 75 8.95 9.12 -0.22
N VAL A 76 9.24 9.56 -1.44
CA VAL A 76 10.56 9.36 -2.07
C VAL A 76 11.68 9.91 -1.18
N ALA A 77 11.51 11.13 -0.66
CA ALA A 77 12.50 11.75 0.20
C ALA A 77 12.71 10.94 1.49
N GLU A 78 11.65 10.40 2.09
CA GLU A 78 11.76 9.50 3.25
C GLU A 78 12.45 8.18 2.90
N LEU A 79 12.10 7.59 1.75
CA LEU A 79 12.66 6.31 1.32
C LEU A 79 14.14 6.37 0.94
N SER A 80 14.64 7.55 0.58
CA SER A 80 16.06 7.76 0.25
C SER A 80 17.02 7.30 1.36
N HIS A 81 16.58 7.33 2.63
CA HIS A 81 17.35 6.81 3.76
C HIS A 81 17.65 5.31 3.67
N TYR A 82 16.81 4.55 2.97
CA TYR A 82 16.90 3.11 2.83
C TYR A 82 17.47 2.67 1.49
N GLU A 83 17.83 3.60 0.62
CA GLU A 83 18.50 3.24 -0.63
C GLU A 83 19.85 2.57 -0.32
N PRO A 84 20.13 1.39 -0.90
CA PRO A 84 21.39 0.72 -0.66
C PRO A 84 22.54 1.60 -1.16
N GLU A 85 23.62 1.70 -0.38
CA GLU A 85 24.87 2.30 -0.86
C GLU A 85 25.31 1.55 -2.12
N VAL A 86 25.34 2.26 -3.25
CA VAL A 86 25.87 1.72 -4.50
C VAL A 86 27.38 1.55 -4.31
N THR A 87 27.81 0.32 -4.03
CA THR A 87 29.23 -0.07 -3.95
C THR A 87 29.75 -0.46 -5.33
#